data_AF-A0A947MRG6-F1
#
_entry.id   AF-A0A947MRG6-F1
#
_cell.length_a   1.000
_cell.length_b   1.000
_cell.length_c   1.000
_cell.angle_alpha   90.00
_cell.angle_beta   90.00
_cell.angle_gamma   90.00
#
_symmetry.space_group_name_H-M   'P 1'
#
loop_
_entity.id
_entity.type
_entity.pdbx_description
1 polymer ?
#
loop_
_entity_poly.entity_id
_entity_poly.type
_entity_poly.pdbx_seq_one_letter_code
_entity_poly.pdbx_strand_id
1 'polypeptide(L)'
;MSNPPLPISSPLGAPAPNSSEDRKDAHLRICLDEAIERPGVTNGFERYRFEHDAFPELDRDAVDLTTTVFGKRLSAPLMIGAMTGGTKRAGELNQILARAAQATGVAMALGSQRKMLESPEIGWTFQVRDVAPDILLMGNVGAVQLNYGVTAADVRHLAQTVGADMFAFHLNALQEAIQPEGDCNFTGLIDALSHVIPEIPIPVVLKEVGAGFSRKTIRKIKHLPFAGLETAGVGGTSWSKIETFRTDSWVQ
;
A
#
# COMPACT_ATOMS: atom_id res chain seq x y z
N MET A 1 -35.02 -29.56 -35.19
CA MET A 1 -33.67 -29.03 -34.94
C MET A 1 -33.74 -27.53 -35.12
N SER A 2 -33.95 -26.81 -34.02
CA SER A 2 -34.12 -25.35 -33.98
C SER A 2 -33.03 -24.78 -33.11
N ASN A 3 -32.18 -23.92 -33.68
CA ASN A 3 -31.11 -23.24 -32.95
C ASN A 3 -31.70 -22.33 -31.85
N PRO A 4 -31.07 -22.26 -30.66
CA PRO A 4 -31.43 -21.28 -29.66
C PRO A 4 -30.96 -19.87 -30.08
N PRO A 5 -31.62 -18.80 -29.61
CA PRO A 5 -31.26 -17.43 -29.96
C PRO A 5 -29.98 -16.97 -29.24
N LEU A 6 -29.21 -16.10 -29.91
CA LEU A 6 -28.02 -15.43 -29.38
C LEU A 6 -28.36 -14.60 -28.13
N PRO A 7 -27.47 -14.52 -27.13
CA PRO A 7 -27.67 -13.66 -25.98
C PRO A 7 -27.52 -12.19 -26.39
N ILE A 8 -28.43 -11.40 -25.84
CA ILE A 8 -28.59 -9.96 -26.02
C ILE A 8 -27.33 -9.26 -25.48
N SER A 9 -26.69 -8.46 -26.31
CA SER A 9 -25.56 -7.59 -25.95
C SER A 9 -25.97 -6.64 -24.81
N SER A 10 -25.25 -6.68 -23.69
CA SER A 10 -25.33 -5.62 -22.68
C SER A 10 -24.80 -4.29 -23.26
N PRO A 11 -25.40 -3.15 -22.90
CA PRO A 11 -25.06 -1.87 -23.50
C PRO A 11 -23.66 -1.40 -23.10
N LEU A 12 -23.01 -0.79 -24.08
CA LEU A 12 -21.70 -0.15 -24.05
C LEU A 12 -21.54 0.85 -22.89
N GLY A 13 -20.36 0.79 -22.26
CA GLY A 13 -19.54 1.93 -21.83
C GLY A 13 -20.17 2.90 -20.83
N ALA A 14 -19.94 2.65 -19.54
CA ALA A 14 -19.82 3.77 -18.61
C ALA A 14 -18.52 4.52 -18.94
N PRO A 15 -18.51 5.86 -19.03
CA PRO A 15 -17.30 6.60 -19.31
C PRO A 15 -16.25 6.32 -18.23
N ALA A 16 -15.00 6.06 -18.65
CA ALA A 16 -13.89 5.88 -17.75
C ALA A 16 -13.80 7.11 -16.80
N PRO A 17 -13.70 6.89 -15.49
CA PRO A 17 -13.61 7.97 -14.53
C PRO A 17 -12.32 8.78 -14.73
N ASN A 18 -12.44 10.01 -15.22
CA ASN A 18 -11.33 10.93 -15.47
C ASN A 18 -10.91 11.76 -14.24
N SER A 19 -11.50 11.50 -13.05
CA SER A 19 -11.14 12.20 -11.82
C SER A 19 -10.38 11.30 -10.84
N SER A 20 -9.44 11.91 -10.11
CA SER A 20 -8.65 11.21 -9.08
C SER A 20 -9.50 10.76 -7.88
N GLU A 21 -10.70 11.32 -7.70
CA GLU A 21 -11.70 10.92 -6.70
C GLU A 21 -12.38 9.60 -7.10
N ASP A 22 -12.87 9.53 -8.34
CA ASP A 22 -13.49 8.32 -8.88
C ASP A 22 -12.53 7.12 -8.92
N ARG A 23 -11.23 7.35 -9.17
CA ARG A 23 -10.19 6.30 -9.13
C ARG A 23 -10.15 5.54 -7.80
N LYS A 24 -10.14 6.28 -6.68
CA LYS A 24 -9.92 5.67 -5.36
C LYS A 24 -11.14 4.86 -4.92
N ASP A 25 -12.33 5.36 -5.23
CA ASP A 25 -13.56 4.62 -4.98
C ASP A 25 -13.69 3.41 -5.91
N ALA A 26 -13.21 3.51 -7.17
CA ALA A 26 -13.10 2.36 -8.06
C ALA A 26 -12.15 1.29 -7.51
N HIS A 27 -10.96 1.65 -6.99
CA HIS A 27 -10.05 0.71 -6.34
C HIS A 27 -10.70 0.00 -5.16
N LEU A 28 -11.38 0.74 -4.27
CA LEU A 28 -12.08 0.15 -3.14
C LEU A 28 -13.16 -0.84 -3.58
N ARG A 29 -13.95 -0.48 -4.61
CA ARG A 29 -15.00 -1.36 -5.14
C ARG A 29 -14.42 -2.62 -5.79
N ILE A 30 -13.44 -2.47 -6.69
CA ILE A 30 -12.79 -3.61 -7.39
C ILE A 30 -12.17 -4.56 -6.36
N CYS A 31 -11.53 -4.04 -5.32
CA CYS A 31 -10.96 -4.88 -4.25
C CYS A 31 -11.99 -5.69 -3.47
N LEU A 32 -13.24 -5.23 -3.40
CA LEU A 32 -14.32 -5.91 -2.67
C LEU A 32 -15.09 -6.89 -3.55
N ASP A 33 -15.30 -6.52 -4.82
CA ASP A 33 -16.27 -7.18 -5.69
C ASP A 33 -15.63 -8.12 -6.71
N GLU A 34 -14.35 -7.92 -7.05
CA GLU A 34 -13.68 -8.62 -8.14
C GLU A 34 -12.63 -9.63 -7.65
N ALA A 35 -12.33 -10.62 -8.49
CA ALA A 35 -11.21 -11.52 -8.26
C ALA A 35 -9.89 -10.78 -8.55
N ILE A 36 -9.33 -10.09 -7.56
CA ILE A 36 -8.12 -9.25 -7.71
C ILE A 36 -6.79 -10.00 -7.58
N GLU A 37 -6.83 -11.28 -7.25
CA GLU A 37 -5.62 -12.11 -7.15
C GLU A 37 -5.14 -12.56 -8.53
N ARG A 38 -3.82 -12.74 -8.68
CA ARG A 38 -3.26 -13.25 -9.94
C ARG A 38 -3.57 -14.74 -10.09
N PRO A 39 -4.29 -15.19 -11.15
CA PRO A 39 -4.61 -16.59 -11.32
C PRO A 39 -3.36 -17.47 -11.39
N GLY A 40 -3.35 -18.59 -10.68
CA GLY A 40 -2.27 -19.57 -10.70
C GLY A 40 -0.98 -19.14 -9.97
N VAL A 41 -0.98 -18.00 -9.25
CA VAL A 41 0.17 -17.55 -8.47
C VAL A 41 -0.19 -17.47 -6.99
N THR A 42 0.50 -18.24 -6.17
CA THR A 42 0.36 -18.27 -4.71
C THR A 42 1.39 -17.36 -4.02
N ASN A 43 1.20 -17.12 -2.71
CA ASN A 43 2.13 -16.34 -1.89
C ASN A 43 3.39 -17.12 -1.49
N GLY A 44 3.43 -18.42 -1.73
CA GLY A 44 4.58 -19.26 -1.42
C GLY A 44 4.59 -19.83 -0.02
N PHE A 45 3.67 -19.42 0.86
CA PHE A 45 3.57 -19.98 2.21
C PHE A 45 3.19 -21.47 2.19
N GLU A 46 2.60 -21.97 1.10
CA GLU A 46 2.36 -23.39 0.90
C GLU A 46 3.64 -24.25 0.88
N ARG A 47 4.81 -23.64 0.63
CA ARG A 47 6.12 -24.31 0.64
C ARG A 47 6.73 -24.45 2.03
N TYR A 48 6.13 -23.83 3.04
CA TYR A 48 6.63 -23.85 4.42
C TYR A 48 5.63 -24.58 5.32
N ARG A 49 6.16 -25.40 6.21
CA ARG A 49 5.41 -26.02 7.31
C ARG A 49 6.25 -25.88 8.57
N PHE A 50 5.61 -25.45 9.64
CA PHE A 50 6.22 -25.53 10.96
C PHE A 50 6.13 -26.98 11.44
N GLU A 51 7.20 -27.49 12.03
CA GLU A 51 7.18 -28.78 12.70
C GLU A 51 6.28 -28.68 13.94
N HIS A 52 5.31 -29.59 14.04
CA HIS A 52 4.43 -29.64 15.20
C HIS A 52 5.17 -30.30 16.36
N ASP A 53 5.26 -29.59 17.47
CA ASP A 53 5.70 -30.17 18.73
C ASP A 53 4.49 -30.66 19.53
N ALA A 54 4.43 -31.97 19.77
CA ALA A 54 3.36 -32.59 20.55
C ALA A 54 3.55 -32.42 22.07
N PHE A 55 4.75 -32.02 22.52
CA PHE A 55 5.09 -31.80 23.92
C PHE A 55 5.85 -30.47 24.07
N PRO A 56 5.21 -29.32 23.81
CA PRO A 56 5.89 -28.02 23.76
C PRO A 56 6.46 -27.54 25.11
N GLU A 57 6.15 -28.23 26.22
CA GLU A 57 6.55 -27.88 27.59
C GLU A 57 6.41 -26.37 27.90
N LEU A 58 5.34 -25.75 27.36
CA LEU A 58 5.09 -24.32 27.38
C LEU A 58 3.66 -24.03 27.82
N ASP A 59 3.51 -23.06 28.72
CA ASP A 59 2.21 -22.46 29.02
C ASP A 59 1.82 -21.46 27.92
N ARG A 60 0.60 -21.58 27.39
CA ARG A 60 0.07 -20.64 26.39
C ARG A 60 0.08 -19.21 26.90
N ASP A 61 -0.23 -19.01 28.18
CA ASP A 61 -0.32 -17.67 28.75
C ASP A 61 1.07 -17.04 28.96
N ALA A 62 2.15 -17.82 28.79
CA ALA A 62 3.54 -17.33 28.75
C ALA A 62 3.99 -16.86 27.35
N VAL A 63 3.16 -17.02 26.31
CA VAL A 63 3.49 -16.57 24.95
C VAL A 63 3.37 -15.05 24.84
N ASP A 64 4.50 -14.38 24.70
CA ASP A 64 4.57 -12.93 24.47
C ASP A 64 4.69 -12.63 22.96
N LEU A 65 3.65 -12.00 22.40
CA LEU A 65 3.63 -11.51 21.02
C LEU A 65 4.16 -10.08 20.90
N THR A 66 4.47 -9.41 22.01
CA THR A 66 4.88 -8.01 21.96
C THR A 66 6.23 -7.85 21.27
N THR A 67 6.38 -6.74 20.55
CA THR A 67 7.64 -6.41 19.86
C THR A 67 7.86 -4.90 19.88
N THR A 68 9.07 -4.46 19.57
CA THR A 68 9.40 -3.04 19.42
C THR A 68 9.91 -2.77 18.02
N VAL A 69 9.25 -1.84 17.32
CA VAL A 69 9.62 -1.43 15.96
C VAL A 69 9.79 0.08 15.96
N PHE A 70 10.96 0.57 15.54
CA PHE A 70 11.29 2.00 15.47
C PHE A 70 10.99 2.78 16.77
N GLY A 71 11.23 2.15 17.92
CA GLY A 71 11.02 2.76 19.24
C GLY A 71 9.57 2.73 19.76
N LYS A 72 8.63 2.17 19.00
CA LYS A 72 7.24 1.96 19.42
C LYS A 72 7.01 0.49 19.78
N ARG A 73 6.38 0.26 20.94
CA ARG A 73 5.96 -1.08 21.36
C ARG A 73 4.64 -1.44 20.68
N LEU A 74 4.58 -2.64 20.13
CA LEU A 74 3.40 -3.27 19.53
C LEU A 74 2.96 -4.44 20.39
N SER A 75 1.65 -4.69 20.45
CA SER A 75 1.07 -5.84 21.16
C SER A 75 1.21 -7.14 20.37
N ALA A 76 1.39 -7.05 19.05
CA ALA A 76 1.66 -8.16 18.15
C ALA A 76 2.55 -7.68 16.98
N PRO A 77 3.33 -8.55 16.31
CA PRO A 77 4.19 -8.17 15.19
C PRO A 77 3.38 -8.06 13.89
N LEU A 78 2.32 -7.24 13.92
CA LEU A 78 1.36 -7.07 12.83
C LEU A 78 1.20 -5.57 12.50
N MET A 79 0.86 -5.31 11.24
CA MET A 79 0.57 -3.97 10.73
C MET A 79 -0.60 -4.04 9.75
N ILE A 80 -1.55 -3.11 9.89
CA ILE A 80 -2.58 -2.87 8.87
C ILE A 80 -1.91 -2.18 7.68
N GLY A 81 -1.93 -2.84 6.51
CA GLY A 81 -1.25 -2.35 5.31
C GLY A 81 -1.89 -1.09 4.69
N ALA A 82 -1.09 -0.38 3.88
CA ALA A 82 -1.53 0.83 3.20
C ALA A 82 -2.64 0.53 2.17
N MET A 83 -3.77 1.23 2.28
CA MET A 83 -4.93 1.02 1.40
C MET A 83 -5.44 2.30 0.77
N THR A 84 -5.85 3.30 1.57
CA THR A 84 -6.66 4.41 1.06
C THR A 84 -6.44 5.75 1.78
N GLY A 85 -7.15 6.78 1.33
CA GLY A 85 -7.17 8.16 1.81
C GLY A 85 -7.43 9.10 0.63
N GLY A 86 -7.96 10.31 0.83
CA GLY A 86 -8.19 11.30 -0.23
C GLY A 86 -9.54 11.22 -0.97
N THR A 87 -10.54 10.56 -0.37
CA THR A 87 -11.98 10.72 -0.60
C THR A 87 -12.67 10.69 0.78
N LYS A 88 -13.92 11.17 0.89
CA LYS A 88 -14.65 11.16 2.18
C LYS A 88 -14.76 9.74 2.75
N ARG A 89 -15.21 8.79 1.93
CA ARG A 89 -15.34 7.37 2.31
C ARG A 89 -14.00 6.77 2.76
N ALA A 90 -12.92 7.10 2.07
CA ALA A 90 -11.58 6.66 2.44
C ALA A 90 -11.12 7.22 3.79
N GLY A 91 -11.47 8.48 4.11
CA GLY A 91 -11.20 9.07 5.41
C GLY A 91 -11.94 8.36 6.55
N GLU A 92 -13.22 8.02 6.34
CA GLU A 92 -14.01 7.25 7.30
C GLU A 92 -13.42 5.85 7.54
N LEU A 93 -12.94 5.18 6.48
CA LEU A 93 -12.24 3.90 6.59
C LEU A 93 -10.93 4.00 7.37
N ASN A 94 -10.11 5.03 7.10
CA ASN A 94 -8.88 5.26 7.85
C ASN A 94 -9.15 5.43 9.35
N GLN A 95 -10.20 6.17 9.70
CA GLN A 95 -10.64 6.35 11.08
C GLN A 95 -11.08 5.03 11.77
N ILE A 96 -11.78 4.16 11.05
CA ILE A 96 -12.18 2.84 11.56
C ILE A 96 -10.95 1.95 11.80
N LEU A 97 -10.05 1.87 10.82
CA LEU A 97 -8.84 1.05 10.89
C LEU A 97 -7.90 1.55 11.99
N ALA A 98 -7.78 2.86 12.16
CA ALA A 98 -6.99 3.46 13.21
C ALA A 98 -7.53 3.13 14.62
N ARG A 99 -8.86 3.22 14.82
CA ARG A 99 -9.48 2.77 16.07
C ARG A 99 -9.19 1.30 16.37
N ALA A 100 -9.27 0.44 15.36
CA ALA A 100 -8.94 -0.98 15.51
C ALA A 100 -7.45 -1.19 15.84
N ALA A 101 -6.55 -0.47 15.16
CA ALA A 101 -5.12 -0.52 15.42
C ALA A 101 -4.77 -0.06 16.85
N GLN A 102 -5.38 1.03 17.30
CA GLN A 102 -5.22 1.55 18.67
C GLN A 102 -5.73 0.53 19.71
N ALA A 103 -6.92 -0.02 19.50
CA ALA A 103 -7.52 -0.98 20.43
C ALA A 103 -6.74 -2.30 20.53
N THR A 104 -6.09 -2.72 19.44
CA THR A 104 -5.33 -3.98 19.37
C THR A 104 -3.83 -3.78 19.55
N GLY A 105 -3.35 -2.55 19.59
CA GLY A 105 -1.94 -2.20 19.75
C GLY A 105 -1.05 -2.64 18.57
N VAL A 106 -1.59 -2.70 17.35
CA VAL A 106 -0.83 -3.02 16.13
C VAL A 106 -0.52 -1.76 15.33
N ALA A 107 0.42 -1.84 14.39
CA ALA A 107 0.79 -0.71 13.54
C ALA A 107 -0.24 -0.48 12.43
N MET A 108 -0.20 0.70 11.79
CA MET A 108 -1.03 1.03 10.63
C MET A 108 -0.24 1.84 9.60
N ALA A 109 -0.46 1.57 8.32
CA ALA A 109 0.02 2.40 7.22
C ALA A 109 -1.11 3.13 6.51
N LEU A 110 -0.89 4.41 6.20
CA LEU A 110 -1.80 5.24 5.41
C LEU A 110 -1.61 4.96 3.92
N GLY A 111 -2.66 5.19 3.12
CA GLY A 111 -2.56 5.20 1.66
C GLY A 111 -1.68 6.35 1.14
N SER A 112 -1.46 6.41 -0.17
CA SER A 112 -0.61 7.45 -0.79
C SER A 112 -1.14 8.86 -0.48
N GLN A 113 -0.29 9.63 0.20
CA GLN A 113 -0.52 11.01 0.61
C GLN A 113 -0.24 12.03 -0.50
N ARG A 114 0.12 11.60 -1.73
CA ARG A 114 0.37 12.49 -2.88
C ARG A 114 -0.69 13.59 -3.01
N LYS A 115 -1.97 13.22 -2.93
CA LYS A 115 -3.08 14.17 -3.06
C LYS A 115 -3.08 15.29 -2.00
N MET A 116 -2.48 15.09 -0.84
CA MET A 116 -2.40 16.16 0.17
C MET A 116 -1.54 17.33 -0.32
N LEU A 117 -0.61 17.09 -1.26
CA LEU A 117 0.20 18.13 -1.89
C LEU A 117 -0.60 18.90 -2.96
N GLU A 118 -1.56 18.24 -3.60
CA GLU A 118 -2.40 18.82 -4.66
C GLU A 118 -3.63 19.54 -4.08
N SER A 119 -4.20 18.99 -3.01
CA SER A 119 -5.48 19.35 -2.41
C SER A 119 -5.39 19.32 -0.87
N PRO A 120 -4.99 20.43 -0.21
CA PRO A 120 -4.90 20.48 1.25
C PRO A 120 -6.23 20.20 1.97
N GLU A 121 -7.37 20.51 1.34
CA GLU A 121 -8.73 20.33 1.86
C GLU A 121 -9.10 18.87 2.15
N ILE A 122 -8.43 17.90 1.51
CA ILE A 122 -8.64 16.48 1.78
C ILE A 122 -7.66 15.90 2.80
N GLY A 123 -6.77 16.73 3.36
CA GLY A 123 -5.78 16.31 4.36
C GLY A 123 -6.40 15.61 5.57
N TRP A 124 -7.62 16.01 5.96
CA TRP A 124 -8.36 15.38 7.06
C TRP A 124 -8.58 13.87 6.86
N THR A 125 -8.65 13.39 5.62
CA THR A 125 -8.86 11.96 5.32
C THR A 125 -7.67 11.06 5.71
N PHE A 126 -6.53 11.66 6.03
CA PHE A 126 -5.33 10.97 6.52
C PHE A 126 -5.06 11.23 8.01
N GLN A 127 -5.82 12.14 8.64
CA GLN A 127 -5.68 12.45 10.04
C GLN A 127 -6.36 11.38 10.88
N VAL A 128 -5.57 10.61 11.63
CA VAL A 128 -6.05 9.51 12.48
C VAL A 128 -5.54 9.57 13.91
N ARG A 129 -4.68 10.54 14.22
CA ARG A 129 -4.04 10.67 15.53
C ARG A 129 -4.99 11.06 16.66
N ASP A 130 -6.15 11.62 16.32
CA ASP A 130 -7.24 11.91 17.26
C ASP A 130 -7.82 10.63 17.88
N VAL A 131 -7.83 9.53 17.13
CA VAL A 131 -8.41 8.25 17.56
C VAL A 131 -7.38 7.14 17.78
N ALA A 132 -6.16 7.35 17.28
CA ALA A 132 -5.03 6.44 17.43
C ALA A 132 -3.74 7.21 17.75
N PRO A 133 -3.64 7.84 18.94
CA PRO A 133 -2.47 8.64 19.33
C PRO A 133 -1.20 7.80 19.51
N ASP A 134 -1.31 6.52 19.85
CA ASP A 134 -0.17 5.73 20.32
C ASP A 134 0.43 4.79 19.27
N ILE A 135 -0.36 4.39 18.28
CA ILE A 135 0.05 3.41 17.26
C ILE A 135 1.33 3.84 16.54
N LEU A 136 2.12 2.85 16.10
CA LEU A 136 3.15 3.08 15.11
C LEU A 136 2.48 3.36 13.76
N LEU A 137 2.56 4.62 13.30
CA LEU A 137 1.90 5.07 12.08
C LEU A 137 2.90 5.28 10.94
N MET A 138 2.63 4.66 9.79
CA MET A 138 3.41 4.83 8.56
C MET A 138 2.71 5.78 7.59
N GLY A 139 3.37 6.90 7.27
CA GLY A 139 3.02 7.73 6.12
C GLY A 139 3.49 7.11 4.80
N ASN A 140 2.98 7.57 3.65
CA ASN A 140 3.28 6.90 2.38
C ASN A 140 3.17 7.83 1.17
N VAL A 141 4.14 7.74 0.25
CA VAL A 141 4.08 8.37 -1.08
C VAL A 141 4.73 7.45 -2.13
N GLY A 142 4.38 7.64 -3.40
CA GLY A 142 5.01 6.89 -4.48
C GLY A 142 6.43 7.38 -4.71
N ALA A 143 7.39 6.47 -4.76
CA ALA A 143 8.79 6.80 -5.04
C ALA A 143 8.92 7.55 -6.38
N VAL A 144 8.14 7.14 -7.38
CA VAL A 144 8.14 7.76 -8.71
C VAL A 144 7.85 9.26 -8.66
N GLN A 145 7.12 9.75 -7.66
CA GLN A 145 6.76 11.15 -7.52
C GLN A 145 7.97 12.07 -7.34
N LEU A 146 9.12 11.55 -6.90
CA LEU A 146 10.38 12.29 -6.87
C LEU A 146 10.81 12.77 -8.27
N ASN A 147 10.44 12.03 -9.32
CA ASN A 147 10.69 12.40 -10.70
C ASN A 147 9.63 13.35 -11.28
N TYR A 148 8.58 13.65 -10.51
CA TYR A 148 7.45 14.50 -10.90
C TYR A 148 7.29 15.71 -9.95
N GLY A 149 8.35 16.08 -9.24
CA GLY A 149 8.42 17.34 -8.50
C GLY A 149 8.23 17.23 -6.99
N VAL A 150 7.94 16.05 -6.44
CA VAL A 150 7.91 15.85 -4.98
C VAL A 150 9.34 15.93 -4.43
N THR A 151 9.53 16.78 -3.42
CA THR A 151 10.83 17.03 -2.79
C THR A 151 10.94 16.38 -1.41
N ALA A 152 12.14 16.35 -0.83
CA ALA A 152 12.33 15.96 0.57
C ALA A 152 11.54 16.84 1.55
N ALA A 153 11.37 18.14 1.24
CA ALA A 153 10.58 19.06 2.05
C ALA A 153 9.09 18.67 2.06
N ASP A 154 8.56 18.27 0.89
CA ASP A 154 7.18 17.78 0.79
C ASP A 154 6.99 16.50 1.59
N VAL A 155 7.93 15.56 1.51
CA VAL A 155 7.86 14.32 2.28
C VAL A 155 7.91 14.58 3.79
N ARG A 156 8.78 15.49 4.25
CA ARG A 156 8.80 15.94 5.65
C ARG A 156 7.47 16.56 6.05
N HIS A 157 6.90 17.42 5.20
CA HIS A 157 5.61 18.05 5.45
C HIS A 157 4.48 17.01 5.56
N LEU A 158 4.41 16.04 4.64
CA LEU A 158 3.43 14.96 4.67
C LEU A 158 3.55 14.11 5.94
N ALA A 159 4.78 13.74 6.33
CA ALA A 159 5.05 12.98 7.54
C ALA A 159 4.62 13.75 8.81
N GLN A 160 5.02 15.02 8.93
CA GLN A 160 4.68 15.86 10.06
C GLN A 160 3.17 16.09 10.17
N THR A 161 2.51 16.33 9.04
CA THR A 161 1.08 16.66 9.00
C THR A 161 0.23 15.56 9.61
N VAL A 162 0.53 14.29 9.33
CA VAL A 162 -0.21 13.14 9.89
C VAL A 162 0.41 12.60 11.19
N GLY A 163 1.50 13.21 11.64
CA GLY A 163 2.29 12.74 12.78
C GLY A 163 2.82 11.32 12.57
N ALA A 164 3.37 10.99 11.40
CA ALA A 164 3.91 9.67 11.09
C ALA A 164 5.17 9.36 11.92
N ASP A 165 5.31 8.12 12.39
CA ASP A 165 6.50 7.61 13.08
C ASP A 165 7.51 6.99 12.11
N MET A 166 7.06 6.54 10.94
CA MET A 166 7.87 6.05 9.83
C MET A 166 7.25 6.47 8.50
N PHE A 167 8.02 6.45 7.41
CA PHE A 167 7.52 6.87 6.10
C PHE A 167 7.89 5.88 4.99
N ALA A 168 6.93 5.51 4.16
CA ALA A 168 7.15 4.63 3.03
C ALA A 168 7.30 5.40 1.71
N PHE A 169 8.29 4.98 0.92
CA PHE A 169 8.26 5.14 -0.53
C PHE A 169 7.81 3.83 -1.15
N HIS A 170 6.60 3.80 -1.69
CA HIS A 170 6.15 2.63 -2.44
C HIS A 170 6.68 2.62 -3.87
N LEU A 171 7.00 1.43 -4.35
CA LEU A 171 7.53 1.12 -5.67
C LEU A 171 6.46 0.32 -6.40
N ASN A 172 5.87 0.94 -7.42
CA ASN A 172 4.67 0.45 -8.10
C ASN A 172 4.81 0.49 -9.63
N ALA A 173 6.02 0.28 -10.16
CA ALA A 173 6.31 0.43 -11.59
C ALA A 173 5.38 -0.38 -12.51
N LEU A 174 5.00 -1.60 -12.11
CA LEU A 174 4.05 -2.40 -12.89
C LEU A 174 2.63 -1.83 -12.85
N GLN A 175 2.20 -1.28 -11.71
CA GLN A 175 0.90 -0.63 -11.58
C GLN A 175 0.84 0.62 -12.45
N GLU A 176 1.84 1.51 -12.35
CA GLU A 176 1.89 2.74 -13.16
C GLU A 176 1.93 2.43 -14.66
N ALA A 177 2.62 1.36 -15.08
CA ALA A 177 2.69 0.99 -16.49
C ALA A 177 1.35 0.51 -17.09
N ILE A 178 0.41 0.06 -16.26
CA ILE A 178 -0.91 -0.45 -16.70
C ILE A 178 -1.99 0.62 -16.49
N GLN A 179 -1.86 1.43 -15.45
CA GLN A 179 -2.79 2.51 -15.15
C GLN A 179 -2.82 3.51 -16.33
N PRO A 180 -4.01 3.89 -16.84
CA PRO A 180 -4.13 4.84 -17.96
C PRO A 180 -3.39 6.16 -17.74
N GLU A 181 -3.45 6.68 -16.51
CA GLU A 181 -2.84 7.93 -16.07
C GLU A 181 -1.54 7.75 -15.27
N GLY A 182 -0.85 6.63 -15.48
CA GLY A 182 0.31 6.27 -14.66
C GLY A 182 1.59 7.06 -14.93
N ASP A 183 2.31 7.37 -13.85
CA ASP A 183 3.62 8.02 -13.89
C ASP A 183 4.71 6.97 -14.17
N CYS A 184 5.18 6.91 -15.42
CA CYS A 184 6.07 5.83 -15.89
C CYS A 184 7.57 6.17 -15.89
N ASN A 185 7.97 7.39 -15.51
CA ASN A 185 9.39 7.76 -15.49
C ASN A 185 10.08 7.31 -14.19
N PHE A 186 10.67 6.11 -14.20
CA PHE A 186 11.47 5.57 -13.09
C PHE A 186 13.00 5.78 -13.24
N THR A 187 13.42 6.59 -14.23
CA THR A 187 14.84 6.85 -14.49
C THR A 187 15.49 7.57 -13.31
N GLY A 188 16.70 7.17 -12.92
CA GLY A 188 17.47 7.83 -11.84
C GLY A 188 16.86 7.72 -10.44
N LEU A 189 15.78 6.93 -10.25
CA LEU A 189 15.02 6.92 -8.99
C LEU A 189 15.83 6.41 -7.79
N ILE A 190 16.79 5.50 -8.00
CA ILE A 190 17.69 5.04 -6.94
C ILE A 190 18.56 6.20 -6.44
N ASP A 191 19.09 7.00 -7.36
CA ASP A 191 19.93 8.15 -7.02
C ASP A 191 19.10 9.23 -6.32
N ALA A 192 17.88 9.50 -6.81
CA ALA A 192 16.94 10.41 -6.14
C ALA A 192 16.64 9.97 -4.70
N LEU A 193 16.34 8.69 -4.48
CA LEU A 193 16.13 8.13 -3.13
C LEU A 193 17.39 8.25 -2.26
N SER A 194 18.59 8.07 -2.84
CA SER A 194 19.85 8.20 -2.09
C SER A 194 20.05 9.61 -1.50
N HIS A 195 19.53 10.64 -2.18
CA HIS A 195 19.60 12.03 -1.73
C HIS A 195 18.44 12.39 -0.78
N VAL A 196 17.23 11.88 -1.05
CA VAL A 196 16.03 12.27 -0.30
C VAL A 196 15.91 11.54 1.05
N ILE A 197 16.29 10.26 1.14
CA ILE A 197 16.11 9.48 2.38
C ILE A 197 16.86 10.09 3.58
N PRO A 198 18.15 10.50 3.47
CA PRO A 198 18.88 11.12 4.57
C PRO A 198 18.25 12.41 5.13
N GLU A 199 17.43 13.07 4.33
CA GLU A 199 16.77 14.32 4.67
C GLU A 199 15.47 14.15 5.46
N ILE A 200 14.99 12.92 5.63
CA ILE A 200 13.75 12.60 6.34
C ILE A 200 14.09 12.21 7.78
N PRO A 201 13.56 12.91 8.81
CA PRO A 201 13.99 12.73 10.21
C PRO A 201 13.40 11.48 10.89
N ILE A 202 12.60 10.69 10.17
CA ILE A 202 11.96 9.46 10.66
C ILE A 202 12.38 8.28 9.79
N PRO A 203 12.35 7.03 10.31
CA PRO A 203 12.71 5.83 9.56
C PRO A 203 11.97 5.73 8.23
N VAL A 204 12.71 5.53 7.14
CA VAL A 204 12.15 5.35 5.80
C VAL A 204 12.08 3.87 5.44
N VAL A 205 10.95 3.41 4.93
CA VAL A 205 10.72 2.05 4.44
C VAL A 205 10.55 2.08 2.92
N LEU A 206 11.17 1.12 2.22
CA LEU A 206 10.84 0.88 0.81
C LEU A 206 9.81 -0.25 0.73
N LYS A 207 8.74 0.00 -0.02
CA LYS A 207 7.54 -0.84 -0.04
C LYS A 207 7.20 -1.25 -1.46
N GLU A 208 6.78 -2.48 -1.68
CA GLU A 208 6.16 -2.89 -2.94
C GLU A 208 4.62 -2.85 -2.81
N VAL A 209 3.90 -3.16 -3.89
CA VAL A 209 2.44 -3.13 -4.01
C VAL A 209 1.88 -4.39 -4.68
N GLY A 210 2.40 -5.58 -4.39
CA GLY A 210 1.80 -6.87 -4.78
C GLY A 210 2.55 -7.66 -5.85
N ALA A 211 3.67 -7.18 -6.38
CA ALA A 211 4.58 -7.92 -7.26
C ALA A 211 5.88 -8.37 -6.56
N GLY A 212 6.22 -7.73 -5.44
CA GLY A 212 7.34 -8.11 -4.58
C GLY A 212 8.74 -7.74 -5.09
N PHE A 213 9.74 -7.93 -4.22
CA PHE A 213 11.13 -7.64 -4.53
C PHE A 213 11.90 -8.85 -5.03
N SER A 214 12.52 -8.73 -6.20
CA SER A 214 13.49 -9.72 -6.67
C SER A 214 14.84 -9.57 -5.93
N ARG A 215 15.62 -10.67 -5.86
CA ARG A 215 17.02 -10.63 -5.38
C ARG A 215 17.86 -9.60 -6.15
N LYS A 216 17.61 -9.43 -7.45
CA LYS A 216 18.28 -8.42 -8.30
C LYS A 216 17.94 -7.02 -7.83
N THR A 217 16.67 -6.74 -7.53
CA THR A 217 16.20 -5.44 -7.01
C THR A 217 16.82 -5.14 -5.65
N ILE A 218 16.79 -6.08 -4.70
CA ILE A 218 17.39 -5.88 -3.37
C ILE A 218 18.90 -5.60 -3.47
N ARG A 219 19.63 -6.34 -4.32
CA ARG A 219 21.06 -6.07 -4.54
C ARG A 219 21.33 -4.66 -5.09
N LYS A 220 20.42 -4.12 -5.90
CA LYS A 220 20.54 -2.75 -6.42
C LYS A 220 20.33 -1.72 -5.33
N ILE A 221 19.34 -1.89 -4.45
CA ILE A 221 18.94 -0.85 -3.50
C ILE A 221 19.56 -0.96 -2.11
N LYS A 222 20.16 -2.10 -1.73
CA LYS A 222 20.65 -2.38 -0.36
C LYS A 222 21.67 -1.38 0.22
N HIS A 223 22.23 -0.50 -0.60
CA HIS A 223 23.18 0.53 -0.18
C HIS A 223 22.47 1.86 0.17
N LEU A 224 21.19 2.00 -0.16
CA LEU A 224 20.38 3.14 0.21
C LEU A 224 20.10 3.13 1.72
N PRO A 225 19.99 4.31 2.36
CA PRO A 225 19.86 4.42 3.82
C PRO A 225 18.42 4.20 4.32
N PHE A 226 17.67 3.26 3.76
CA PHE A 226 16.34 2.90 4.27
C PHE A 226 16.45 2.04 5.53
N ALA A 227 15.47 2.16 6.42
CA ALA A 227 15.39 1.45 7.69
C ALA A 227 14.67 0.11 7.61
N GLY A 228 13.85 -0.12 6.58
CA GLY A 228 13.13 -1.39 6.41
C GLY A 228 12.61 -1.63 5.00
N LEU A 229 12.13 -2.86 4.77
CA LEU A 229 11.45 -3.28 3.55
C LEU A 229 10.09 -3.86 3.88
N GLU A 230 9.06 -3.43 3.15
CA GLU A 230 7.75 -4.08 3.16
C GLU A 230 7.55 -4.81 1.83
N THR A 231 7.61 -6.14 1.88
CA THR A 231 7.77 -6.94 0.66
C THR A 231 6.59 -6.88 -0.29
N ALA A 232 5.36 -6.83 0.25
CA ALA A 232 4.11 -6.83 -0.52
C ALA A 232 4.20 -7.70 -1.77
N GLY A 233 4.48 -8.99 -1.56
CA GLY A 233 4.69 -9.95 -2.64
C GLY A 233 3.42 -10.36 -3.35
N VAL A 234 3.59 -11.17 -4.39
CA VAL A 234 2.49 -11.84 -5.08
C VAL A 234 1.72 -12.81 -4.17
N GLY A 235 0.51 -13.17 -4.57
CA GLY A 235 -0.34 -14.16 -3.88
C GLY A 235 -1.36 -13.57 -2.90
N GLY A 236 -1.47 -12.25 -2.85
CA GLY A 236 -2.63 -11.52 -2.33
C GLY A 236 -3.15 -10.55 -3.40
N THR A 237 -3.49 -9.32 -2.99
CA THR A 237 -3.92 -8.25 -3.90
C THR A 237 -2.91 -7.98 -5.02
N SER A 238 -3.36 -8.06 -6.28
CA SER A 238 -2.57 -7.66 -7.45
C SER A 238 -3.03 -6.30 -7.97
N TRP A 239 -2.29 -5.24 -7.65
CA TRP A 239 -2.61 -3.89 -8.13
C TRP A 239 -2.56 -3.79 -9.65
N SER A 240 -1.62 -4.46 -10.31
CA SER A 240 -1.62 -4.58 -11.77
C SER A 240 -2.92 -5.17 -12.33
N LYS A 241 -3.52 -6.16 -11.65
CA LYS A 241 -4.80 -6.74 -12.06
C LYS A 241 -5.96 -5.79 -11.78
N ILE A 242 -5.94 -5.09 -10.65
CA ILE A 242 -6.91 -4.03 -10.34
C ILE A 242 -6.94 -2.99 -11.47
N GLU A 243 -5.79 -2.55 -11.95
CA GLU A 243 -5.73 -1.61 -13.07
C GLU A 243 -6.31 -2.21 -14.37
N THR A 244 -6.20 -3.52 -14.62
CA THR A 244 -6.84 -4.13 -15.81
C THR A 244 -8.36 -4.05 -15.80
N PHE A 245 -8.99 -4.01 -14.62
CA PHE A 245 -10.44 -3.76 -14.50
C PHE A 245 -10.81 -2.29 -14.70
N ARG A 246 -9.83 -1.37 -14.59
CA ARG A 246 -9.99 0.06 -14.85
C ARG A 246 -9.69 0.44 -16.29
N THR A 247 -8.91 -0.37 -17.00
CA THR A 247 -8.67 -0.20 -18.43
C THR A 247 -9.82 -0.80 -19.22
N ASP A 248 -10.76 0.03 -19.66
CA ASP A 248 -11.63 -0.35 -20.77
C ASP A 248 -10.71 -0.63 -21.99
N SER A 249 -10.69 -1.86 -22.52
CA SER A 249 -10.15 -2.26 -23.84
C SER A 249 -8.65 -2.56 -24.05
N TRP A 250 -8.03 -3.50 -23.31
CA TRP A 250 -6.74 -4.10 -23.74
C TRP A 250 -6.66 -5.63 -23.75
N VAL A 251 -7.80 -6.34 -23.85
CA VAL A 251 -7.82 -7.77 -24.22
C VAL A 251 -9.05 -8.06 -25.09
N GLN A 252 -8.92 -7.87 -26.41
CA GLN A 252 -9.56 -8.71 -27.42
C GLN A 252 -8.48 -9.21 -28.37
#